data_AF-A0A1Q9TYD4-F1
#
_entry.id   AF-A0A1Q9TYD4-F1
#
_cell.length_a   1.000
_cell.length_b   1.000
_cell.length_c   1.000
_cell.angle_alpha   90.00
_cell.angle_beta   90.00
_cell.angle_gamma   90.00
#
_symmetry.space_group_name_H-M   'P 1'
#
loop_
_entity.id
_entity.type
_entity.pdbx_description
1 polymer ?
#
loop_
_entity_poly.entity_id
_entity_poly.type
_entity_poly.pdbx_seq_one_letter_code
_entity_poly.pdbx_strand_id
1 'polypeptide(L)'
;MADGRGTDLASCAQADLDGWHAEVFLARRPAQKFLRWAMASHLMPRLHIPHRSTANPAPLSHNKRMQLLRRAVEDEELDLMDRVVVVLALLFAQTLSRICRFTLDDLVEEDGRLSIRFGDPPTPVPEPFAELLRDFATRRPNLTTATNPGARWLFPGRRAGQPMDTSTLAGRMRKNGLPTFHGRTAAIRQLALQAPAPVVARMLGYHHVHITALAAEAGSPWSHYAPDDHAK
;
A
#
# COMPACT_ATOMS: atom_id res chain seq x y z
N MET A 1 -5.29 -0.84 31.54
CA MET A 1 -4.62 0.28 32.23
C MET A 1 -5.28 1.56 31.78
N ALA A 2 -5.70 2.38 32.74
CA ALA A 2 -6.55 3.54 32.56
C ALA A 2 -5.76 4.77 32.11
N ASP A 3 -6.24 5.47 31.08
CA ASP A 3 -5.82 6.85 30.78
C ASP A 3 -6.49 7.80 31.79
N GLY A 4 -5.70 8.33 32.74
CA GLY A 4 -5.80 9.68 33.34
C GLY A 4 -7.08 10.22 34.01
N ARG A 5 -8.28 9.64 33.84
CA ARG A 5 -9.54 10.22 34.37
C ARG A 5 -10.22 9.44 35.49
N GLY A 6 -9.75 8.24 35.81
CA GLY A 6 -10.21 7.48 36.98
C GLY A 6 -11.69 7.12 37.00
N THR A 7 -12.40 7.26 35.87
CA THR A 7 -13.83 6.96 35.77
C THR A 7 -14.05 5.45 35.64
N ASP A 8 -14.86 4.88 36.53
CA ASP A 8 -15.25 3.48 36.48
C ASP A 8 -16.21 3.22 35.29
N LEU A 9 -16.14 2.02 34.72
CA LEU A 9 -16.97 1.58 33.58
C LEU A 9 -18.47 1.77 33.87
N ALA A 10 -18.90 1.52 35.11
CA ALA A 10 -20.28 1.67 35.53
C ALA A 10 -20.76 3.14 35.53
N SER A 11 -19.84 4.09 35.70
CA SER A 11 -20.10 5.53 35.77
C SER A 11 -19.77 6.29 34.47
N CYS A 12 -19.33 5.59 33.43
CA CYS A 12 -18.92 6.19 32.16
C CYS A 12 -20.10 6.89 31.47
N ALA A 13 -19.92 8.17 31.13
CA ALA A 13 -20.90 8.96 30.38
C ALA A 13 -20.50 9.08 28.90
N GLN A 14 -21.45 9.53 28.06
CA GLN A 14 -21.19 9.73 26.62
C GLN A 14 -20.02 10.70 26.37
N ALA A 15 -19.89 11.75 27.18
CA ALA A 15 -18.78 12.71 27.07
C ALA A 15 -17.41 12.09 27.34
N ASP A 16 -17.32 11.11 28.25
CA ASP A 16 -16.09 10.38 28.54
C ASP A 16 -15.69 9.49 27.36
N LEU A 17 -16.67 8.79 26.79
CA LEU A 17 -16.49 7.94 25.62
C LEU A 17 -16.12 8.77 24.37
N ASP A 18 -16.74 9.93 24.18
CA ASP A 18 -16.47 10.83 23.06
C ASP A 18 -15.09 11.47 23.17
N GLY A 19 -14.70 11.94 24.36
CA GLY A 19 -13.35 12.44 24.63
C GLY A 19 -12.29 11.36 24.43
N TRP A 20 -12.57 10.14 24.87
CA TRP A 20 -11.73 8.98 24.60
C TRP A 20 -11.75 8.56 23.12
N HIS A 21 -12.79 8.83 22.34
CA HIS A 21 -12.77 8.55 20.90
C HIS A 21 -12.06 9.64 20.07
N ALA A 22 -12.02 10.88 20.56
CA ALA A 22 -11.48 12.03 19.83
C ALA A 22 -9.95 12.03 19.67
N GLU A 23 -9.19 11.46 20.63
CA GLU A 23 -7.73 11.58 20.62
C GLU A 23 -7.03 10.60 19.65
N VAL A 24 -7.42 9.32 19.60
CA VAL A 24 -6.76 8.31 18.74
C VAL A 24 -7.71 7.20 18.29
N PHE A 25 -8.60 7.49 17.34
CA PHE A 25 -9.64 6.55 16.85
C PHE A 25 -9.10 5.17 16.41
N LEU A 26 -8.00 5.12 15.64
CA LEU A 26 -7.47 3.87 15.08
C LEU A 26 -6.87 2.94 16.14
N ALA A 27 -6.17 3.49 17.14
CA ALA A 27 -5.58 2.71 18.23
C ALA A 27 -6.66 2.15 19.18
N ARG A 28 -7.80 2.83 19.26
CA ARG A 28 -8.91 2.50 20.15
C ARG A 28 -9.98 1.60 19.48
N ARG A 29 -9.81 1.25 18.19
CA ARG A 29 -10.69 0.34 17.43
C ARG A 29 -10.85 -1.06 18.06
N PRO A 30 -9.78 -1.74 18.54
CA PRO A 30 -9.93 -3.06 19.18
C PRO A 30 -10.84 -3.02 20.42
N ALA A 31 -10.79 -1.91 21.16
CA ALA A 31 -11.60 -1.72 22.36
C ALA A 31 -13.10 -1.50 22.06
N GLN A 32 -13.51 -1.22 20.82
CA GLN A 32 -14.94 -1.16 20.47
C GLN A 32 -15.66 -2.50 20.71
N LYS A 33 -14.99 -3.64 20.47
CA LYS A 33 -15.57 -4.96 20.75
C LYS A 33 -15.78 -5.16 22.25
N PHE A 34 -14.79 -4.75 23.05
CA PHE A 34 -14.86 -4.79 24.51
C PHE A 34 -16.00 -3.90 25.04
N LEU A 35 -16.11 -2.66 24.56
CA LEU A 35 -17.18 -1.73 24.97
C LEU A 35 -18.58 -2.27 24.62
N ARG A 36 -18.76 -2.85 23.43
CA ARG A 36 -20.03 -3.50 23.06
C ARG A 36 -20.37 -4.67 23.98
N TRP A 37 -19.38 -5.48 24.32
CA TRP A 37 -19.56 -6.58 25.27
C TRP A 37 -19.89 -6.09 26.68
N ALA A 38 -19.22 -5.04 27.17
CA ALA A 38 -19.47 -4.48 28.49
C ALA A 38 -20.89 -3.88 28.59
N MET A 39 -21.37 -3.21 27.54
CA MET A 39 -22.75 -2.74 27.44
C MET A 39 -23.77 -3.88 27.39
N ALA A 40 -23.46 -4.96 26.66
CA ALA A 40 -24.32 -6.13 26.57
C ALA A 40 -24.37 -6.92 27.89
N SER A 41 -23.29 -6.88 28.67
CA SER A 41 -23.15 -7.57 29.96
C SER A 41 -23.58 -6.70 31.14
N HIS A 42 -24.16 -5.52 30.89
CA HIS A 42 -24.62 -4.56 31.90
C HIS A 42 -23.52 -4.06 32.86
N LEU A 43 -22.26 -4.12 32.44
CA LEU A 43 -21.10 -3.60 33.20
C LEU A 43 -20.87 -2.10 32.96
N MET A 44 -21.57 -1.52 31.99
CA MET A 44 -21.57 -0.09 31.71
C MET A 44 -22.91 0.34 31.09
N PRO A 45 -23.28 1.63 31.19
CA PRO A 45 -24.45 2.18 30.50
C PRO A 45 -24.39 1.95 28.99
N ARG A 46 -25.56 1.84 28.34
CA ARG A 46 -25.62 1.79 26.87
C ARG A 46 -25.31 3.17 26.29
N LEU A 47 -24.11 3.31 25.74
CA LEU A 47 -23.60 4.53 25.12
C LEU A 47 -23.49 4.38 23.61
N HIS A 48 -23.50 5.51 22.89
CA HIS A 48 -23.30 5.53 21.46
C HIS A 48 -21.82 5.43 21.14
N ILE A 49 -21.40 4.32 20.50
CA ILE A 49 -20.06 4.22 19.93
C ILE A 49 -20.11 4.82 18.52
N PRO A 50 -19.44 5.96 18.26
CA PRO A 50 -19.46 6.57 16.95
C PRO A 50 -18.90 5.61 15.89
N HIS A 51 -19.74 5.29 14.91
CA HIS A 51 -19.31 4.56 13.73
C HIS A 51 -18.66 5.54 12.75
N ARG A 52 -17.33 5.63 12.74
CA ARG A 52 -16.63 6.15 11.57
C ARG A 52 -16.52 5.04 10.54
N SER A 53 -17.13 5.28 9.39
CA SER A 53 -17.01 4.40 8.24
C SER A 53 -15.53 4.13 7.95
N THR A 54 -15.15 2.85 7.98
CA THR A 54 -13.87 2.38 7.44
C THR A 54 -14.02 2.03 5.97
N ALA A 55 -15.04 2.55 5.28
CA ALA A 55 -15.18 2.35 3.86
C ALA A 55 -13.89 2.80 3.19
N ASN A 56 -13.42 1.98 2.24
CA ASN A 56 -12.26 2.36 1.46
C ASN A 56 -12.53 3.73 0.81
N PRO A 57 -11.54 4.63 0.82
CA PRO A 57 -11.67 5.88 0.09
C PRO A 57 -12.03 5.59 -1.37
N ALA A 58 -12.81 6.49 -1.97
CA ALA A 58 -13.25 6.34 -3.34
C ALA A 58 -12.05 6.01 -4.25
N PRO A 59 -12.18 5.01 -5.15
CA PRO A 59 -11.12 4.67 -6.10
C PRO A 59 -10.62 5.91 -6.84
N LEU A 60 -9.30 5.99 -7.05
CA LEU A 60 -8.73 7.03 -7.91
C LEU A 60 -9.32 6.92 -9.32
N SER A 61 -9.79 8.02 -9.89
CA SER A 61 -10.31 8.01 -11.27
C SER A 61 -9.20 7.67 -12.27
N HIS A 62 -9.56 7.05 -13.40
CA HIS A 62 -8.60 6.68 -14.45
C HIS A 62 -7.78 7.88 -14.94
N ASN A 63 -8.45 9.02 -15.20
CA ASN A 63 -7.80 10.25 -15.64
C ASN A 63 -6.80 10.77 -14.60
N LYS A 64 -7.17 10.74 -13.31
CA LYS A 64 -6.27 11.18 -12.25
C LYS A 64 -5.09 10.22 -12.08
N ARG A 65 -5.30 8.91 -12.22
CA ARG A 65 -4.23 7.91 -12.23
C ARG A 65 -3.26 8.16 -13.38
N MET A 66 -3.76 8.38 -14.59
CA MET A 66 -2.93 8.63 -15.77
C MET A 66 -2.15 9.94 -15.65
N GLN A 67 -2.78 11.01 -15.12
CA GLN A 67 -2.10 12.27 -14.85
C GLN A 67 -0.93 12.08 -13.86
N LEU A 68 -1.14 11.32 -12.79
CA LEU A 68 -0.09 11.05 -11.80
C LEU A 68 1.05 10.18 -12.37
N LEU A 69 0.73 9.20 -13.22
CA LEU A 69 1.75 8.38 -13.87
C LEU A 69 2.60 9.17 -14.86
N ARG A 70 1.96 9.98 -15.72
CA ARG A 70 2.70 10.88 -16.64
C ARG A 70 3.58 11.84 -15.87
N ARG A 71 3.02 12.50 -14.85
CA ARG A 71 3.79 13.38 -13.98
C ARG A 71 4.97 12.66 -13.32
N ALA A 72 4.78 11.46 -12.78
CA ALA A 72 5.88 10.70 -12.17
C ALA A 72 6.99 10.35 -13.17
N VAL A 73 6.65 10.15 -14.44
CA VAL A 73 7.62 9.84 -15.49
C VAL A 73 8.31 11.09 -16.04
N GLU A 74 7.59 12.19 -16.19
CA GLU A 74 8.04 13.37 -16.96
C GLU A 74 8.52 14.55 -16.08
N ASP A 75 7.99 14.68 -14.86
CA ASP A 75 8.22 15.84 -13.98
C ASP A 75 9.51 15.65 -13.17
N GLU A 76 10.60 16.30 -13.60
CA GLU A 76 11.90 16.26 -12.90
C GLU A 76 11.94 17.07 -11.60
N GLU A 77 10.97 17.96 -11.36
CA GLU A 77 10.84 18.68 -10.09
C GLU A 77 10.35 17.77 -8.96
N LEU A 78 9.73 16.64 -9.30
CA LEU A 78 9.42 15.60 -8.33
C LEU A 78 10.69 14.82 -7.96
N ASP A 79 10.88 14.63 -6.66
CA ASP A 79 11.97 13.80 -6.15
C ASP A 79 11.92 12.39 -6.76
N LEU A 80 13.09 11.89 -7.17
CA LEU A 80 13.22 10.61 -7.88
C LEU A 80 12.62 9.44 -7.11
N MET A 81 12.73 9.41 -5.78
CA MET A 81 12.11 8.35 -4.97
C MET A 81 10.59 8.39 -5.10
N ASP A 82 10.02 9.59 -5.07
CA ASP A 82 8.58 9.76 -5.13
C ASP A 82 8.04 9.33 -6.49
N ARG A 83 8.76 9.71 -7.56
CA ARG A 83 8.49 9.26 -8.94
C ARG A 83 8.45 7.75 -9.04
N VAL A 84 9.49 7.05 -8.53
CA VAL A 84 9.53 5.58 -8.52
C VAL A 84 8.36 4.99 -7.74
N VAL A 85 8.12 5.48 -6.51
CA VAL A 85 7.08 4.94 -5.63
C VAL A 85 5.69 5.10 -6.25
N VAL A 86 5.41 6.24 -6.89
CA VAL A 86 4.15 6.49 -7.60
C VAL A 86 3.95 5.49 -8.73
N VAL A 87 4.97 5.26 -9.56
CA VAL A 87 4.85 4.30 -10.67
C VAL A 87 4.67 2.87 -10.15
N LEU A 88 5.48 2.44 -9.17
CA LEU A 88 5.32 1.11 -8.53
C LEU A 88 3.93 0.90 -7.95
N ALA A 89 3.37 1.93 -7.30
CA ALA A 89 2.06 1.84 -6.69
C ALA A 89 0.89 1.91 -7.68
N LEU A 90 0.98 2.73 -8.73
CA LEU A 90 -0.13 3.00 -9.65
C LEU A 90 -0.12 2.17 -10.93
N LEU A 91 1.06 1.76 -11.41
CA LEU A 91 1.22 0.92 -12.59
C LEU A 91 1.22 -0.56 -12.19
N PHE A 92 2.00 -0.91 -11.17
CA PHE A 92 2.17 -2.30 -10.73
C PHE A 92 1.33 -2.68 -9.50
N ALA A 93 0.44 -1.77 -9.06
CA ALA A 93 -0.44 -1.94 -7.90
C ALA A 93 0.26 -2.25 -6.56
N GLN A 94 1.58 -2.01 -6.46
CA GLN A 94 2.37 -2.41 -5.31
C GLN A 94 2.03 -1.59 -4.07
N THR A 95 1.94 -2.26 -2.91
CA THR A 95 1.69 -1.56 -1.64
C THR A 95 2.97 -0.92 -1.13
N LEU A 96 2.86 0.19 -0.39
CA LEU A 96 4.03 0.83 0.23
C LEU A 96 4.84 -0.14 1.10
N SER A 97 4.17 -1.04 1.82
CA SER A 97 4.82 -2.10 2.60
C SER A 97 5.65 -3.07 1.77
N ARG A 98 5.22 -3.37 0.54
CA ARG A 98 5.93 -4.25 -0.39
C ARG A 98 7.04 -3.49 -1.12
N ILE A 99 6.78 -2.25 -1.51
CA ILE A 99 7.76 -1.34 -2.11
C ILE A 99 8.96 -1.17 -1.17
N CYS A 100 8.73 -0.90 0.12
CA CYS A 100 9.79 -0.79 1.12
C CYS A 100 10.67 -2.04 1.23
N ARG A 101 10.15 -3.22 0.86
CA ARG A 101 10.86 -4.50 0.94
C ARG A 101 11.57 -4.89 -0.35
N PHE A 102 11.53 -4.07 -1.41
CA PHE A 102 12.31 -4.39 -2.60
C PHE A 102 13.81 -4.27 -2.33
N THR A 103 14.54 -5.19 -2.93
CA THR A 103 15.99 -5.26 -2.96
C THR A 103 16.48 -5.05 -4.39
N LEU A 104 17.78 -4.86 -4.55
CA LEU A 104 18.41 -4.84 -5.87
C LEU A 104 18.29 -6.18 -6.60
N ASP A 105 18.19 -7.30 -5.88
CA ASP A 105 18.09 -8.64 -6.50
C ASP A 105 16.71 -8.93 -7.08
N ASP A 106 15.72 -8.15 -6.66
CA ASP A 106 14.40 -8.15 -7.26
C ASP A 106 14.42 -7.49 -8.64
N LEU A 107 15.45 -6.69 -8.95
CA LEU A 107 15.67 -6.12 -10.28
C LEU A 107 16.45 -7.13 -11.12
N VAL A 108 15.85 -7.56 -12.22
CA VAL A 108 16.43 -8.55 -13.14
C VAL A 108 16.70 -7.86 -14.46
N GLU A 109 17.96 -7.90 -14.90
CA GLU A 109 18.37 -7.32 -16.16
C GLU A 109 18.81 -8.45 -17.10
N GLU A 110 18.11 -8.58 -18.21
CA GLU A 110 18.32 -9.63 -19.21
C GLU A 110 18.10 -9.03 -20.61
N ASP A 111 19.06 -9.24 -21.51
CA ASP A 111 19.05 -8.67 -22.87
C ASP A 111 18.76 -7.15 -22.93
N GLY A 112 19.26 -6.40 -21.95
CA GLY A 112 19.04 -4.95 -21.83
C GLY A 112 17.61 -4.55 -21.40
N ARG A 113 16.74 -5.52 -21.09
CA ARG A 113 15.39 -5.29 -20.57
C ARG A 113 15.40 -5.46 -19.05
N LEU A 114 14.79 -4.49 -18.36
CA LEU A 114 14.61 -4.54 -16.92
C LEU A 114 13.29 -5.24 -16.58
N SER A 115 13.31 -6.13 -15.62
CA SER A 115 12.14 -6.77 -15.02
C SER A 115 12.21 -6.67 -13.49
N ILE A 116 11.06 -6.72 -12.81
CA ILE A 116 10.97 -6.77 -11.35
C ILE A 116 10.32 -8.08 -10.92
N ARG A 117 10.94 -8.75 -9.95
CA ARG A 117 10.41 -9.95 -9.29
C ARG A 117 9.29 -9.59 -8.32
N PHE A 118 8.09 -9.32 -8.85
CA PHE A 118 6.88 -9.32 -8.02
C PHE A 118 6.35 -10.74 -7.82
N GLY A 119 6.41 -11.57 -8.86
CA GLY A 119 6.03 -12.98 -8.85
C GLY A 119 6.86 -13.74 -9.88
N ASP A 120 6.33 -14.87 -10.33
CA ASP A 120 6.97 -15.74 -11.32
C ASP A 120 6.01 -15.96 -12.52
N PRO A 121 6.39 -15.58 -13.76
CA PRO A 121 7.66 -14.97 -14.16
C PRO A 121 7.84 -13.51 -13.68
N PRO A 122 9.08 -12.98 -13.64
CA PRO A 122 9.34 -11.57 -13.38
C PRO A 122 8.55 -10.65 -14.31
N THR A 123 8.10 -9.50 -13.79
CA THR A 123 7.27 -8.56 -14.56
C THR A 123 8.16 -7.59 -15.32
N PRO A 124 8.02 -7.46 -16.66
CA PRO A 124 8.80 -6.51 -17.44
C PRO A 124 8.48 -5.07 -17.04
N VAL A 125 9.51 -4.23 -16.97
CA VAL A 125 9.41 -2.80 -16.69
C VAL A 125 9.36 -2.04 -18.01
N PRO A 126 8.29 -1.29 -18.31
CA PRO A 126 8.21 -0.54 -19.56
C PRO A 126 9.09 0.70 -19.51
N GLU A 127 9.65 1.08 -20.65
CA GLU A 127 10.26 2.40 -20.80
C GLU A 127 9.19 3.50 -20.82
N PRO A 128 9.50 4.71 -20.34
CA PRO A 128 10.81 5.18 -19.81
C PRO A 128 11.03 4.89 -18.32
N PHE A 129 10.15 4.12 -17.67
CA PHE A 129 10.26 3.87 -16.24
C PHE A 129 11.44 2.94 -15.89
N ALA A 130 11.88 2.08 -16.82
CA ALA A 130 13.04 1.23 -16.58
C ALA A 130 14.32 2.07 -16.44
N GLU A 131 14.56 3.06 -17.29
CA GLU A 131 15.64 4.04 -17.10
C GLU A 131 15.55 4.75 -15.75
N LEU A 132 14.38 5.30 -15.40
CA LEU A 132 14.15 6.00 -14.13
C LEU A 132 14.46 5.10 -12.91
N LEU A 133 14.09 3.82 -12.99
CA LEU A 133 14.34 2.85 -11.93
C LEU A 133 15.83 2.47 -11.81
N ARG A 134 16.55 2.31 -12.92
CA ARG A 134 18.02 2.11 -12.92
C ARG A 134 18.72 3.30 -12.28
N ASP A 135 18.32 4.49 -12.67
CA ASP A 135 18.80 5.76 -12.12
C ASP A 135 18.57 5.88 -10.62
N PHE A 136 17.41 5.46 -10.15
CA PHE A 136 17.12 5.42 -8.72
C PHE A 136 17.96 4.38 -8.00
N ALA A 137 18.16 3.20 -8.57
CA ALA A 137 18.96 2.12 -7.97
C ALA A 137 20.43 2.52 -7.77
N THR A 138 20.99 3.37 -8.63
CA THR A 138 22.35 3.91 -8.46
C THR A 138 22.41 5.08 -7.47
N ARG A 139 21.36 5.91 -7.40
CA ARG A 139 21.28 7.13 -6.56
C ARG A 139 20.48 6.96 -5.27
N ARG A 140 20.34 5.72 -4.77
CA ARG A 140 19.54 5.44 -3.55
C ARG A 140 20.04 6.29 -2.38
N PRO A 141 19.15 6.87 -1.56
CA PRO A 141 19.57 7.68 -0.41
C PRO A 141 20.17 6.82 0.70
N ASN A 142 20.78 7.44 1.70
CA ASN A 142 21.35 6.75 2.87
C ASN A 142 22.45 5.72 2.57
N LEU A 143 23.09 5.80 1.39
CA LEU A 143 24.26 4.99 1.03
C LEU A 143 25.59 5.59 1.51
N THR A 144 25.64 6.90 1.77
CA THR A 144 26.87 7.63 2.15
C THR A 144 27.22 7.57 3.64
N THR A 145 26.35 7.01 4.47
CA THR A 145 26.64 6.78 5.89
C THR A 145 27.46 5.49 6.05
N ALA A 146 28.57 5.56 6.80
CA ALA A 146 29.52 4.45 7.04
C ALA A 146 28.87 3.15 7.54
N THR A 147 27.63 3.22 8.03
CA THR A 147 26.83 2.11 8.55
C THR A 147 26.10 1.28 7.47
N ASN A 148 26.10 1.69 6.19
CA ASN A 148 25.31 1.00 5.16
C ASN A 148 25.96 0.78 3.78
N PRO A 149 27.29 0.54 3.65
CA PRO A 149 27.95 0.40 2.34
C PRO A 149 27.52 -0.84 1.52
N GLY A 150 26.70 -1.73 2.08
CA GLY A 150 26.22 -2.96 1.43
C GLY A 150 24.71 -3.20 1.52
N ALA A 151 23.89 -2.18 1.83
CA ALA A 151 22.44 -2.37 1.84
C ALA A 151 21.91 -2.76 0.46
N ARG A 152 21.38 -3.99 0.37
CA ARG A 152 20.73 -4.52 -0.83
C ARG A 152 19.31 -3.95 -1.01
N TRP A 153 18.76 -3.24 -0.04
CA TRP A 153 17.44 -2.62 -0.15
C TRP A 153 17.42 -1.56 -1.26
N LEU A 154 16.41 -1.62 -2.12
CA LEU A 154 16.12 -0.58 -3.11
C LEU A 154 15.68 0.71 -2.42
N PHE A 155 14.98 0.60 -1.28
CA PHE A 155 14.59 1.71 -0.42
C PHE A 155 15.24 1.54 0.96
N PRO A 156 16.50 1.93 1.15
CA PRO A 156 17.22 1.75 2.42
C PRO A 156 16.70 2.69 3.52
N GLY A 157 16.56 2.14 4.72
CA GLY A 157 16.21 2.88 5.93
C GLY A 157 17.41 3.60 6.55
N ARG A 158 17.16 4.35 7.62
CA ARG A 158 18.20 5.06 8.39
C ARG A 158 19.05 4.14 9.25
N ARG A 159 18.54 2.95 9.59
CA ARG A 159 19.26 1.93 10.36
C ARG A 159 19.98 0.98 9.40
N ALA A 160 21.21 0.62 9.71
CA ALA A 160 22.03 -0.30 8.93
C ALA A 160 21.28 -1.60 8.60
N GLY A 161 21.33 -2.01 7.34
CA GLY A 161 20.72 -3.27 6.89
C GLY A 161 19.19 -3.33 6.98
N GLN A 162 18.50 -2.23 7.31
CA GLN A 162 17.03 -2.20 7.41
C GLN A 162 16.41 -1.48 6.21
N PRO A 163 15.24 -1.93 5.75
CA PRO A 163 14.46 -1.19 4.75
C PRO A 163 13.91 0.11 5.32
N MET A 164 13.46 1.00 4.44
CA MET A 164 12.71 2.18 4.81
C MET A 164 11.42 1.77 5.53
N ASP A 165 11.13 2.44 6.65
CA ASP A 165 9.88 2.22 7.36
C ASP A 165 8.67 2.69 6.53
N THR A 166 7.62 1.88 6.49
CA THR A 166 6.42 2.16 5.68
C THR A 166 5.67 3.42 6.15
N SER A 167 5.66 3.72 7.45
CA SER A 167 5.01 4.93 7.96
C SER A 167 5.76 6.19 7.55
N THR A 168 7.10 6.10 7.49
CA THR A 168 7.97 7.16 6.97
C THR A 168 7.68 7.42 5.49
N LEU A 169 7.63 6.37 4.67
CA LEU A 169 7.30 6.51 3.25
C LEU A 169 5.88 7.06 3.05
N ALA A 170 4.89 6.58 3.81
CA ALA A 170 3.51 7.09 3.75
C ALA A 170 3.40 8.56 4.22
N GLY A 171 4.19 8.96 5.21
CA GLY A 171 4.30 10.36 5.65
C GLY A 171 4.88 11.25 4.54
N ARG A 172 5.95 10.79 3.88
CA ARG A 172 6.58 11.47 2.75
C ARG A 172 5.60 11.68 1.59
N MET A 173 4.89 10.63 1.17
CA MET A 173 3.89 10.74 0.09
C MET A 173 2.83 11.80 0.42
N ARG A 174 2.29 11.80 1.65
CA ARG A 174 1.28 12.79 2.09
C ARG A 174 1.83 14.21 2.07
N LYS A 175 3.04 14.41 2.58
CA LYS A 175 3.69 15.73 2.60
C LYS A 175 3.83 16.32 1.20
N ASN A 176 4.06 15.47 0.21
CA ASN A 176 4.27 15.88 -1.18
C ASN A 176 2.97 15.89 -2.01
N GLY A 177 1.80 15.80 -1.34
CA GLY A 177 0.49 15.82 -1.99
C GLY A 177 0.20 14.60 -2.87
N LEU A 178 0.98 13.52 -2.72
CA LEU A 178 0.80 12.28 -3.45
C LEU A 178 -0.22 11.40 -2.70
N PRO A 179 -1.08 10.67 -3.43
CA PRO A 179 -2.10 9.86 -2.80
C PRO A 179 -1.45 8.79 -1.93
N THR A 180 -1.86 8.69 -0.67
CA THR A 180 -1.65 7.46 0.11
C THR A 180 -2.36 6.35 -0.64
N PHE A 181 -1.59 5.42 -1.22
CA PHE A 181 -2.04 4.40 -2.17
C PHE A 181 -2.96 3.32 -1.56
N HIS A 182 -3.92 3.72 -0.73
CA HIS A 182 -5.10 2.96 -0.36
C HIS A 182 -5.99 2.63 -1.58
N GLY A 183 -5.63 3.13 -2.77
CA GLY A 183 -6.20 2.80 -4.09
C GLY A 183 -5.70 1.51 -4.73
N ARG A 184 -5.06 0.59 -3.98
CA ARG A 184 -4.75 -0.79 -4.43
C ARG A 184 -5.93 -1.39 -5.18
N THR A 185 -7.12 -1.20 -4.64
CA THR A 185 -8.35 -1.72 -5.23
C THR A 185 -8.60 -1.15 -6.63
N ALA A 186 -8.37 0.15 -6.83
CA ALA A 186 -8.56 0.81 -8.12
C ALA A 186 -7.58 0.31 -9.18
N ALA A 187 -6.29 0.20 -8.83
CA ALA A 187 -5.26 -0.29 -9.74
C ALA A 187 -5.51 -1.75 -10.16
N ILE A 188 -5.84 -2.61 -9.19
CA ILE A 188 -6.18 -4.02 -9.44
C ILE A 188 -7.45 -4.15 -10.29
N ARG A 189 -8.52 -3.39 -9.99
CA ARG A 189 -9.75 -3.39 -10.78
C ARG A 189 -9.47 -3.05 -12.24
N GLN A 190 -8.63 -2.04 -12.49
CA GLN A 190 -8.30 -1.65 -13.86
C GLN A 190 -7.41 -2.69 -14.57
N LEU A 191 -6.42 -3.26 -13.88
CA LEU A 191 -5.59 -4.32 -14.45
C LEU A 191 -6.44 -5.56 -14.79
N ALA A 192 -7.41 -5.88 -13.94
CA ALA A 192 -8.36 -6.97 -14.18
C ALA A 192 -9.34 -6.70 -15.35
N LEU A 193 -9.45 -5.47 -15.84
CA LEU A 193 -10.16 -5.17 -17.11
C LEU A 193 -9.27 -5.47 -18.32
N GLN A 194 -7.95 -5.33 -18.19
CA GLN A 194 -6.99 -5.43 -19.30
C GLN A 194 -6.42 -6.84 -19.49
N ALA A 195 -6.41 -7.66 -18.44
CA ALA A 195 -5.97 -9.05 -18.48
C ALA A 195 -6.74 -9.91 -17.46
N PRO A 196 -6.81 -11.25 -17.67
CA PRO A 196 -7.44 -12.13 -16.71
C PRO A 196 -6.84 -12.03 -15.31
N ALA A 197 -7.72 -11.99 -14.30
CA ALA A 197 -7.34 -11.85 -12.89
C ALA A 197 -6.24 -12.84 -12.42
N PRO A 198 -6.22 -14.13 -12.82
CA PRO A 198 -5.16 -15.05 -12.44
C PRO A 198 -3.78 -14.68 -12.99
N VAL A 199 -3.72 -14.11 -14.20
CA VAL A 199 -2.46 -13.67 -14.84
C VAL A 199 -1.90 -12.46 -14.12
N VAL A 200 -2.75 -11.45 -13.88
CA VAL A 200 -2.39 -10.24 -13.11
C VAL A 200 -1.96 -10.61 -11.68
N ALA A 201 -2.64 -11.57 -11.05
CA ALA A 201 -2.30 -12.04 -9.72
C ALA A 201 -0.92 -12.70 -9.69
N ARG A 202 -0.64 -13.61 -10.64
CA ARG A 202 0.64 -14.33 -10.73
C ARG A 202 1.80 -13.37 -11.00
N MET A 203 1.68 -12.51 -12.01
CA MET A 203 2.72 -11.55 -12.38
C MET A 203 3.05 -10.57 -11.25
N LEU A 204 2.02 -10.07 -10.54
CA LEU A 204 2.21 -9.06 -9.49
C LEU A 204 2.40 -9.65 -8.09
N GLY A 205 2.46 -10.98 -7.96
CA GLY A 205 2.68 -11.68 -6.69
C GLY A 205 1.52 -11.57 -5.70
N TYR A 206 0.28 -11.58 -6.19
CA TYR A 206 -0.93 -11.55 -5.38
C TYR A 206 -1.66 -12.90 -5.33
N HIS A 207 -2.38 -13.14 -4.25
CA HIS A 207 -3.26 -14.29 -4.14
C HIS A 207 -4.49 -14.11 -5.04
N HIS A 208 -4.72 -15.09 -5.94
CA HIS A 208 -5.72 -15.00 -7.01
C HIS A 208 -7.15 -14.70 -6.52
N VAL A 209 -7.58 -15.28 -5.39
CA VAL A 209 -8.92 -15.09 -4.79
C VAL A 209 -9.27 -13.62 -4.54
N HIS A 210 -8.28 -12.80 -4.15
CA HIS A 210 -8.52 -11.39 -3.85
C HIS A 210 -8.56 -10.52 -5.13
N ILE A 211 -7.92 -10.97 -6.21
CA ILE A 211 -7.94 -10.28 -7.51
C ILE A 211 -9.21 -10.63 -8.29
N THR A 212 -9.67 -11.88 -8.23
CA THR A 212 -10.91 -12.33 -8.87
C THR A 212 -12.15 -11.68 -8.27
N ALA A 213 -12.25 -11.57 -6.94
CA ALA A 213 -13.35 -10.84 -6.29
C ALA A 213 -13.41 -9.38 -6.75
N LEU A 214 -12.25 -8.73 -6.86
CA LEU A 214 -12.15 -7.36 -7.34
C LEU A 214 -12.48 -7.20 -8.83
N ALA A 215 -12.08 -8.18 -9.64
CA ALA A 215 -12.35 -8.23 -11.07
C ALA A 215 -13.86 -8.38 -11.34
N ALA A 216 -14.54 -9.22 -10.55
CA ALA A 216 -15.99 -9.39 -10.61
C ALA A 216 -16.72 -8.07 -10.25
N GLU A 217 -16.28 -7.38 -9.20
CA GLU A 217 -16.80 -6.05 -8.84
C GLU A 217 -16.53 -4.97 -9.91
N ALA A 218 -15.48 -5.13 -10.71
CA ALA A 218 -15.12 -4.20 -11.79
C ALA A 218 -15.86 -4.46 -13.11
N GLY A 219 -16.64 -5.55 -13.22
CA GLY A 219 -17.26 -5.95 -14.49
C GLY A 219 -16.25 -6.50 -15.50
N SER A 220 -15.23 -7.23 -15.03
CA SER A 220 -14.22 -7.83 -15.90
C SER A 220 -14.85 -8.79 -16.93
N PRO A 221 -14.51 -8.69 -18.23
CA PRO A 221 -15.05 -9.55 -19.28
C PRO A 221 -14.45 -10.97 -19.27
N TRP A 222 -13.48 -11.23 -18.40
CA TRP A 222 -12.66 -12.45 -18.39
C TRP A 222 -13.20 -13.58 -17.49
N SER A 223 -14.52 -13.61 -17.22
CA SER A 223 -15.17 -14.57 -16.29
C SER A 223 -14.99 -16.05 -16.66
N HIS A 224 -14.66 -16.35 -17.92
CA HIS A 224 -14.49 -17.71 -18.44
C HIS A 224 -13.02 -18.15 -18.62
N TYR A 225 -12.05 -17.36 -18.15
CA TYR A 225 -10.63 -17.70 -18.30
C TYR A 225 -10.18 -18.76 -17.29
N ALA A 226 -9.81 -19.95 -17.77
CA ALA A 226 -9.10 -20.96 -17.01
C ALA A 226 -7.59 -20.66 -17.08
N PRO A 227 -6.84 -20.63 -15.95
CA PRO A 227 -5.40 -20.44 -16.00
C PRO A 227 -4.75 -21.69 -16.59
N ASP A 228 -4.06 -21.55 -17.71
CA ASP A 228 -3.17 -22.60 -18.21
C ASP A 228 -1.97 -22.74 -17.25
N ASP A 229 -1.80 -23.94 -16.71
CA ASP A 229 -0.60 -24.33 -15.97
C ASP A 229 0.52 -24.62 -16.96
N HIS A 230 1.16 -23.56 -17.45
CA HIS A 230 2.47 -23.68 -18.08
C HIS A 230 3.56 -23.73 -17.00
N ALA A 231 3.63 -24.87 -16.32
CA ALA A 231 4.85 -25.34 -15.68
C ALA A 231 5.57 -26.24 -16.69
N LYS A 232 6.59 -25.71 -17.35
CA LYS A 232 7.62 -26.53 -18.01
C LYS A 232 8.95 -25.82 -18.00
#